data_AF-A0ABD5PP65-F1
#
_entry.id   AF-A0ABD5PP65-F1
#
_cell.length_a   1.000
_cell.length_b   1.000
_cell.length_c   1.000
_cell.angle_alpha   90.00
_cell.angle_beta   90.00
_cell.angle_gamma   90.00
#
_symmetry.space_group_name_H-M   'P 1'
#
loop_
_entity.id
_entity.type
_entity.pdbx_description
1 polymer ?
#
loop_
_entity_poly.entity_id
_entity_poly.type
_entity_poly.pdbx_seq_one_letter_code
_entity_poly.pdbx_strand_id
1 'polypeptide(L)'
;MSTRSRRGGGGGVVGAIRADLQRLHGAWMELVFPRQRGRGHSVMGKWKPETLPQKIGYHGWSVLGTIGLVLLYPLTVVGLATRYYAAKLDSTRTRLGIVGVTGIALLGWGLLTVIWGAMSYMEQVDIPLDAVLAVAAASGVATLSTALAATFSKVGGRGVTVALAYPSAMTALFLPPVVAALVTPSLHPYVLDPSYEFAAWALDNVLFVGGVNEYLRANFQLEGAAYAAMWFGISIPLGWFLGIVVALANLVRPSE
;
A
#
# COMPACT_ATOMS: atom_id res chain seq x y z
N MET A 1 0.93 -4.83 48.04
CA MET A 1 2.33 -4.77 47.55
C MET A 1 2.36 -5.28 46.11
N SER A 2 2.41 -4.36 45.15
CA SER A 2 2.38 -4.66 43.71
C SER A 2 3.79 -4.51 43.12
N THR A 3 4.49 -5.63 42.94
CA THR A 3 5.72 -5.65 42.14
C THR A 3 5.35 -5.61 40.65
N ARG A 4 5.07 -4.41 40.13
CA ARG A 4 5.21 -4.14 38.69
C ARG A 4 6.70 -4.22 38.37
N SER A 5 7.15 -5.36 37.85
CA SER A 5 8.44 -5.46 37.18
C SER A 5 8.37 -4.67 35.89
N ARG A 6 8.60 -3.36 36.02
CA ARG A 6 8.96 -2.47 34.92
C ARG A 6 10.30 -2.96 34.38
N ARG A 7 10.28 -3.89 33.43
CA ARG A 7 11.48 -4.26 32.66
C ARG A 7 11.71 -3.15 31.62
N GLY A 8 12.22 -2.01 32.11
CA GLY A 8 12.88 -1.03 31.28
C GLY A 8 14.29 -1.52 30.94
N GLY A 9 14.70 -1.33 29.68
CA GLY A 9 16.10 -1.38 29.27
C GLY A 9 16.63 -2.76 28.88
N GLY A 10 16.68 -3.04 27.57
CA GLY A 10 17.27 -4.28 27.04
C GLY A 10 17.51 -4.25 25.54
N GLY A 11 18.06 -3.14 25.03
CA GLY A 11 18.59 -3.01 23.67
C GLY A 11 17.93 -1.87 22.91
N GLY A 12 18.74 -0.92 22.44
CA GLY A 12 18.31 0.14 21.53
C GLY A 12 17.84 -0.42 20.17
N VAL A 13 18.00 0.34 19.09
CA VAL A 13 17.59 -0.08 17.73
C VAL A 13 17.98 -1.54 17.44
N VAL A 14 19.23 -1.93 17.74
CA VAL A 14 19.75 -3.30 17.56
C VAL A 14 18.95 -4.38 18.31
N GLY A 15 18.51 -4.11 19.54
CA GLY A 15 17.71 -5.06 20.32
C GLY A 15 16.33 -5.27 19.71
N ALA A 16 15.74 -4.19 19.19
CA ALA A 16 14.45 -4.23 18.50
C ALA A 16 14.56 -4.99 17.16
N ILE A 17 15.61 -4.73 16.38
CA ILE A 17 15.91 -5.49 15.15
C ILE A 17 16.06 -6.98 15.44
N ARG A 18 16.85 -7.32 16.48
CA ARG A 18 17.06 -8.73 16.87
C ARG A 18 15.74 -9.42 17.23
N ALA A 19 14.87 -8.75 17.98
CA ALA A 19 13.57 -9.29 18.34
C ALA A 19 12.68 -9.52 17.11
N ASP A 20 12.70 -8.60 16.15
CA ASP A 20 11.94 -8.71 14.90
C ASP A 20 12.42 -9.88 14.05
N LEU A 21 13.74 -9.99 13.85
CA LEU A 21 14.36 -11.09 13.11
C LEU A 21 14.05 -12.45 13.74
N GLN A 22 14.08 -12.56 15.08
CA GLN A 22 13.72 -13.79 15.78
C GLN A 22 12.25 -14.18 15.56
N ARG A 23 11.34 -13.20 15.55
CA ARG A 23 9.91 -13.44 15.30
C ARG A 23 9.65 -13.86 13.85
N LEU A 24 10.30 -13.21 12.89
CA LEU A 24 10.21 -13.57 11.47
C LEU A 24 10.78 -14.97 11.21
N HIS A 25 11.98 -15.25 11.74
CA HIS A 25 12.60 -16.57 11.61
C HIS A 25 11.74 -17.66 12.26
N GLY A 26 11.24 -17.42 13.48
CA GLY A 26 10.32 -18.35 14.13
C GLY A 26 9.05 -18.55 13.31
N ALA A 27 8.59 -17.51 12.61
CA ALA A 27 7.41 -17.61 11.77
C ALA A 27 7.62 -18.38 10.47
N TRP A 28 8.80 -18.26 9.89
CA TRP A 28 9.26 -19.08 8.77
C TRP A 28 9.39 -20.55 9.18
N MET A 29 10.05 -20.81 10.31
CA MET A 29 10.25 -22.17 10.82
C MET A 29 8.92 -22.85 11.12
N GLU A 30 7.92 -22.10 11.62
CA GLU A 30 6.59 -22.63 11.91
C GLU A 30 5.76 -23.04 10.68
N LEU A 31 6.16 -22.67 9.46
CA LEU A 31 5.49 -23.15 8.24
C LEU A 31 5.64 -24.65 8.05
N VAL A 32 6.78 -25.21 8.49
CA VAL A 32 7.13 -26.64 8.31
C VAL A 32 7.23 -27.35 9.65
N PHE A 33 7.79 -26.69 10.67
CA PHE A 33 8.03 -27.27 11.99
C PHE A 33 7.16 -26.59 13.05
N PRO A 34 6.21 -27.29 13.68
CA PRO A 34 5.28 -26.66 14.61
C PRO A 34 5.99 -26.11 15.86
N ARG A 35 5.37 -25.12 16.53
CA ARG A 35 5.82 -24.56 17.83
C ARG A 35 7.17 -23.85 17.78
N GLN A 36 7.36 -23.01 16.76
CA GLN A 36 8.60 -22.22 16.60
C GLN A 36 8.41 -20.73 16.92
N ARG A 37 7.17 -20.20 16.84
CA ARG A 37 6.87 -18.77 17.07
C ARG A 37 6.83 -18.35 18.55
N GLY A 38 6.92 -19.26 19.51
CA GLY A 38 6.98 -18.94 20.95
C GLY A 38 5.80 -18.12 21.49
N ARG A 39 4.66 -18.09 20.78
CA ARG A 39 3.45 -17.36 21.17
C ARG A 39 2.54 -18.27 22.00
N GLY A 40 2.35 -17.92 23.28
CA GLY A 40 1.21 -18.31 24.10
C GLY A 40 1.21 -19.73 24.66
N HIS A 41 1.30 -19.85 25.98
CA HIS A 41 0.79 -20.93 26.86
C HIS A 41 0.95 -22.40 26.41
N SER A 42 1.96 -22.72 25.61
CA SER A 42 2.33 -24.11 25.35
C SER A 42 3.16 -24.60 26.54
N VAL A 43 2.58 -25.45 27.37
CA VAL A 43 3.30 -26.20 28.43
C VAL A 43 4.40 -27.10 27.83
N MET A 44 4.30 -27.38 26.52
CA MET A 44 5.32 -28.06 25.73
C MET A 44 6.36 -27.06 25.18
N GLY A 45 7.65 -27.40 25.33
CA GLY A 45 8.75 -26.64 24.75
C GLY A 45 8.76 -26.63 23.21
N LYS A 46 9.70 -25.86 22.63
CA LYS A 46 9.90 -25.79 21.17
C LYS A 46 10.15 -27.19 20.60
N TRP A 47 9.57 -27.46 19.43
CA TRP A 47 9.85 -28.71 18.70
C TRP A 47 11.34 -28.79 18.34
N LYS A 48 11.94 -29.96 18.52
CA LYS A 48 13.35 -30.25 18.20
C LYS A 48 13.42 -31.48 17.31
N PRO A 49 14.34 -31.50 16.32
CA PRO A 49 14.54 -32.67 15.48
C PRO A 49 15.23 -33.80 16.27
N GLU A 50 14.67 -35.00 16.22
CA GLU A 50 15.21 -36.17 16.92
C GLU A 50 16.01 -37.09 15.99
N THR A 51 15.58 -37.21 14.73
CA THR A 51 16.22 -38.07 13.72
C THR A 51 17.18 -37.31 12.81
N LEU A 52 18.12 -38.03 12.20
CA LEU A 52 19.11 -37.46 11.28
C LEU A 52 18.45 -36.75 10.06
N PRO A 53 17.44 -37.34 9.38
CA PRO A 53 16.73 -36.66 8.30
C PRO A 53 16.01 -35.38 8.76
N GLN A 54 15.41 -35.40 9.95
CA GLN A 54 14.75 -34.22 10.52
C GLN A 54 15.76 -33.10 10.82
N LYS A 55 16.98 -33.43 11.28
CA LYS A 55 18.03 -32.44 11.53
C LYS A 55 18.45 -31.74 10.24
N ILE A 56 18.63 -32.50 9.16
CA ILE A 56 18.98 -31.98 7.84
C ILE A 56 17.86 -31.06 7.33
N GLY A 57 16.60 -31.53 7.35
CA GLY A 57 15.46 -30.72 6.94
C GLY A 57 15.29 -29.44 7.76
N TYR A 58 15.48 -29.53 9.08
CA TYR A 58 15.40 -28.37 9.98
C TYR A 58 16.47 -27.32 9.68
N HIS A 59 17.73 -27.74 9.50
CA HIS A 59 18.83 -26.81 9.21
C HIS A 59 18.73 -26.26 7.78
N GLY A 60 18.37 -27.09 6.80
CA GLY A 60 18.13 -26.65 5.42
C GLY A 60 17.03 -25.59 5.34
N TRP A 61 15.89 -25.85 5.99
CA TRP A 61 14.80 -24.88 6.07
C TRP A 61 15.18 -23.60 6.84
N SER A 62 15.98 -23.72 7.89
CA SER A 62 16.49 -22.58 8.65
C SER A 62 17.46 -21.71 7.83
N VAL A 63 18.34 -22.32 7.02
CA VAL A 63 19.23 -21.59 6.10
C VAL A 63 18.41 -20.84 5.06
N LEU A 64 17.43 -21.50 4.43
CA LEU A 64 16.51 -20.84 3.50
C LEU A 64 15.76 -19.68 4.15
N GLY A 65 15.31 -19.87 5.39
CA GLY A 65 14.67 -18.81 6.17
C GLY A 65 15.60 -17.63 6.42
N THR A 66 16.85 -17.89 6.76
CA THR A 66 17.86 -16.84 6.98
C THR A 66 18.13 -16.04 5.71
N ILE A 67 18.22 -16.70 4.55
CA ILE A 67 18.35 -16.03 3.25
C ILE A 67 17.08 -15.22 2.95
N GLY A 68 15.90 -15.79 3.17
CA GLY A 68 14.61 -15.10 3.01
C GLY A 68 14.49 -13.86 3.89
N LEU A 69 15.08 -13.86 5.09
CA LEU A 69 15.08 -12.69 5.98
C LEU A 69 15.80 -11.48 5.40
N VAL A 70 16.81 -11.67 4.55
CA VAL A 70 17.51 -10.56 3.87
C VAL A 70 16.52 -9.74 3.03
N LEU A 71 15.52 -10.39 2.43
CA LEU A 71 14.47 -9.74 1.66
C LEU A 71 13.26 -9.33 2.52
N LEU A 72 12.82 -10.22 3.42
CA LEU A 72 11.63 -9.99 4.24
C LEU A 72 11.83 -8.87 5.27
N TYR A 73 13.03 -8.73 5.83
CA TYR A 73 13.26 -7.73 6.87
C TYR A 73 13.16 -6.29 6.37
N PRO A 74 13.82 -5.87 5.27
CA PRO A 74 13.58 -4.55 4.67
C PRO A 74 12.10 -4.30 4.35
N LEU A 75 11.40 -5.29 3.81
CA LEU A 75 9.95 -5.19 3.56
C LEU A 75 9.18 -4.98 4.87
N THR A 76 9.51 -5.68 5.96
CA THR A 76 8.86 -5.46 7.26
C THR A 76 9.08 -4.04 7.79
N VAL A 77 10.27 -3.47 7.57
CA VAL A 77 10.59 -2.09 7.95
C VAL A 77 9.74 -1.11 7.14
N VAL A 78 9.62 -1.33 5.83
CA VAL A 78 8.70 -0.55 4.97
C VAL A 78 7.28 -0.63 5.51
N GLY A 79 6.78 -1.83 5.84
CA GLY A 79 5.44 -2.01 6.41
C GLY A 79 5.25 -1.32 7.76
N LEU A 80 6.27 -1.34 8.61
CA LEU A 80 6.27 -0.61 9.89
C LEU A 80 6.25 0.91 9.67
N ALA A 81 7.01 1.42 8.70
CA ALA A 81 7.01 2.83 8.34
C ALA A 81 5.66 3.25 7.76
N THR A 82 5.13 2.52 6.77
CA THR A 82 3.80 2.77 6.18
C THR A 82 2.73 2.79 7.26
N ARG A 83 2.74 1.82 8.19
CA ARG A 83 1.80 1.78 9.31
C ARG A 83 1.96 2.99 10.24
N TYR A 84 3.19 3.39 10.55
CA TYR A 84 3.46 4.55 11.41
C TYR A 84 2.93 5.85 10.80
N TYR A 85 3.21 6.10 9.52
CA TYR A 85 2.72 7.29 8.83
C TYR A 85 1.20 7.24 8.65
N ALA A 86 0.64 6.07 8.32
CA ALA A 86 -0.81 5.90 8.22
C ALA A 86 -1.50 6.20 9.56
N ALA A 87 -1.02 5.66 10.67
CA ALA A 87 -1.59 5.92 12.00
C ALA A 87 -1.49 7.41 12.40
N LYS A 88 -0.40 8.07 12.01
CA LYS A 88 -0.22 9.51 12.27
C LYS A 88 -1.20 10.37 11.47
N LEU A 89 -1.51 9.98 10.23
CA LEU A 89 -2.54 10.63 9.41
C LEU A 89 -3.96 10.29 9.88
N ASP A 90 -4.17 9.07 10.38
CA ASP A 90 -5.46 8.59 10.85
C ASP A 90 -5.90 9.25 12.17
N SER A 91 -4.97 9.79 12.97
CA SER A 91 -5.26 10.66 14.13
C SER A 91 -6.16 11.85 13.79
N THR A 92 -6.04 12.40 12.58
CA THR A 92 -6.89 13.50 12.10
C THR A 92 -8.25 12.97 11.62
N ARG A 93 -8.25 11.78 11.01
CA ARG A 93 -9.43 11.09 10.49
C ARG A 93 -10.34 10.53 11.59
N THR A 94 -9.78 10.05 12.69
CA THR A 94 -10.54 9.56 13.86
C THR A 94 -11.27 10.69 14.57
N ARG A 95 -10.78 11.94 14.49
CA ARG A 95 -11.43 13.11 15.09
C ARG A 95 -12.54 13.71 14.20
N LEU A 96 -12.37 13.70 12.88
CA LEU A 96 -13.32 14.29 11.92
C LEU A 96 -14.30 13.27 11.33
N GLY A 97 -13.99 11.98 11.42
CA GLY A 97 -14.72 10.92 10.72
C GLY A 97 -14.47 10.93 9.20
N ILE A 98 -14.87 9.85 8.52
CA ILE A 98 -14.74 9.73 7.06
C ILE A 98 -15.52 10.85 6.37
N VAL A 99 -16.74 11.10 6.83
CA VAL A 99 -17.60 12.16 6.31
C VAL A 99 -16.99 13.55 6.53
N GLY A 100 -16.36 13.81 7.67
CA GLY A 100 -15.74 15.11 7.94
C GLY A 100 -14.47 15.35 7.11
N VAL A 101 -13.61 14.34 6.95
CA VAL A 101 -12.42 14.48 6.09
C VAL A 101 -12.80 14.65 4.63
N THR A 102 -13.72 13.82 4.13
CA THR A 102 -14.24 13.92 2.77
C THR A 102 -14.95 15.25 2.56
N GLY A 103 -15.75 15.70 3.53
CA GLY A 103 -16.43 16.99 3.50
C GLY A 103 -15.46 18.17 3.49
N ILE A 104 -14.42 18.17 4.32
CA ILE A 104 -13.39 19.22 4.32
C ILE A 104 -12.59 19.23 3.02
N ALA A 105 -12.27 18.05 2.45
CA ALA A 105 -11.61 17.98 1.16
C ALA A 105 -12.50 18.56 0.05
N LEU A 106 -13.77 18.14 0.00
CA LEU A 106 -14.75 18.66 -0.96
C LEU A 106 -14.99 20.16 -0.80
N LEU A 107 -15.08 20.65 0.44
CA LEU A 107 -15.24 22.07 0.73
C LEU A 107 -13.98 22.86 0.39
N GLY A 108 -12.80 22.38 0.76
CA GLY A 108 -11.54 23.06 0.47
C GLY A 108 -11.29 23.19 -1.03
N TRP A 109 -11.45 22.09 -1.76
CA TRP A 109 -11.33 22.10 -3.22
C TRP A 109 -12.49 22.85 -3.89
N GLY A 110 -13.73 22.68 -3.43
CA GLY A 110 -14.89 23.38 -3.98
C GLY A 110 -14.79 24.89 -3.77
N LEU A 111 -14.37 25.35 -2.59
CA LEU A 111 -14.16 26.77 -2.30
C LEU A 111 -13.01 27.33 -3.14
N LEU A 112 -11.93 26.56 -3.32
CA LEU A 112 -10.82 26.95 -4.19
C LEU A 112 -11.30 27.11 -5.64
N THR A 113 -12.11 26.18 -6.16
CA THR A 113 -12.73 26.27 -7.48
C THR A 113 -13.65 27.48 -7.61
N VAL A 114 -14.43 27.81 -6.57
CA VAL A 114 -15.32 28.98 -6.55
C VAL A 114 -14.52 30.29 -6.51
N ILE A 115 -13.51 30.39 -5.64
CA ILE A 115 -12.63 31.56 -5.54
C ILE A 115 -11.91 31.79 -6.87
N TRP A 116 -11.43 30.72 -7.50
CA TRP A 116 -10.79 30.79 -8.81
C TRP A 116 -11.78 31.17 -9.92
N GLY A 117 -12.98 30.57 -9.94
CA GLY A 117 -14.03 30.93 -10.89
C GLY A 117 -14.45 32.39 -10.77
N ALA A 118 -14.52 32.92 -9.54
CA ALA A 118 -14.79 34.33 -9.28
C ALA A 118 -13.65 35.24 -9.80
N MET A 119 -12.38 34.88 -9.57
CA MET A 119 -11.25 35.64 -10.11
C MET A 119 -11.20 35.63 -11.65
N SER A 120 -11.60 34.51 -12.28
CA SER A 120 -11.70 34.42 -13.73
C SER A 120 -12.84 35.26 -14.28
N TYR A 121 -14.01 35.26 -13.62
CA TYR A 121 -15.14 36.12 -13.99
C TYR A 121 -14.83 37.62 -13.86
N MET A 122 -13.93 37.99 -12.94
CA MET A 122 -13.45 39.36 -12.76
C MET A 122 -12.33 39.78 -13.74
N GLU A 123 -12.08 38.99 -14.80
CA GLU A 123 -11.04 39.21 -15.82
C GLU A 123 -9.61 39.35 -15.27
N GLN A 124 -9.38 38.99 -14.00
CA GLN A 124 -8.05 39.04 -13.39
C GLN A 124 -7.15 37.89 -13.85
N VAL A 125 -7.74 36.78 -14.29
CA VAL A 125 -7.04 35.57 -14.78
C VAL A 125 -7.84 34.90 -15.90
N ASP A 126 -7.22 34.71 -17.05
CA ASP A 126 -7.81 33.94 -18.16
C ASP A 126 -7.56 32.44 -17.91
N ILE A 127 -8.61 31.69 -17.52
CA ILE A 127 -8.48 30.28 -17.13
C ILE A 127 -9.19 29.40 -18.16
N PRO A 128 -8.46 28.46 -18.82
CA PRO A 128 -9.08 27.53 -19.75
C PRO A 128 -10.02 26.58 -18.99
N LEU A 129 -11.22 26.36 -19.55
CA LEU A 129 -12.23 25.44 -19.00
C LEU A 129 -11.68 24.04 -18.74
N ASP A 130 -10.73 23.61 -19.56
CA ASP A 130 -10.02 22.34 -19.47
C ASP A 130 -9.36 22.13 -18.09
N ALA A 131 -8.78 23.19 -17.51
CA ALA A 131 -8.14 23.14 -16.20
C ALA A 131 -9.16 22.95 -15.06
N VAL A 132 -10.33 23.58 -15.17
CA VAL A 132 -11.41 23.41 -14.19
C VAL A 132 -11.98 22.00 -14.26
N LEU A 133 -12.19 21.48 -15.47
CA LEU A 133 -12.64 20.11 -15.70
C LEU A 133 -11.63 19.08 -15.17
N ALA A 134 -10.32 19.32 -15.34
CA ALA A 134 -9.28 18.46 -14.79
C ALA A 134 -9.35 18.36 -13.27
N VAL A 135 -9.45 19.50 -12.57
CA VAL A 135 -9.55 19.53 -11.12
C VAL A 135 -10.85 18.84 -10.64
N ALA A 136 -11.97 19.09 -11.30
CA ALA A 136 -13.25 18.48 -10.96
C ALA A 136 -13.22 16.95 -11.16
N ALA A 137 -12.73 16.46 -12.29
CA ALA A 137 -12.65 15.04 -12.59
C ALA A 137 -11.65 14.32 -11.65
N ALA A 138 -10.46 14.90 -11.45
CA ALA A 138 -9.44 14.35 -10.56
C ALA A 138 -9.92 14.31 -9.10
N SER A 139 -10.52 15.39 -8.60
CA SER A 139 -11.04 15.44 -7.23
C SER A 139 -12.19 14.45 -7.01
N GLY A 140 -13.09 14.26 -7.98
CA GLY A 140 -14.15 13.26 -7.92
C GLY A 140 -13.58 11.84 -7.75
N VAL A 141 -12.62 11.47 -8.59
CA VAL A 141 -11.95 10.16 -8.54
C VAL A 141 -11.17 9.96 -7.23
N ALA A 142 -10.43 10.98 -6.80
CA ALA A 142 -9.70 10.97 -5.54
C ALA A 142 -10.64 10.76 -4.35
N THR A 143 -11.76 11.48 -4.33
CA THR A 143 -12.74 11.47 -3.25
C THR A 143 -13.43 10.11 -3.15
N LEU A 144 -13.91 9.58 -4.27
CA LEU A 144 -14.56 8.26 -4.33
C LEU A 144 -13.60 7.15 -3.88
N SER A 145 -12.39 7.13 -4.42
CA SER A 145 -11.38 6.11 -4.10
C SER A 145 -10.95 6.20 -2.63
N THR A 146 -10.78 7.42 -2.10
CA THR A 146 -10.46 7.65 -0.69
C THR A 146 -11.59 7.21 0.23
N ALA A 147 -12.84 7.47 -0.13
CA ALA A 147 -14.01 7.05 0.64
C ALA A 147 -14.15 5.52 0.68
N LEU A 148 -13.93 4.85 -0.45
CA LEU A 148 -13.88 3.39 -0.52
C LEU A 148 -12.78 2.82 0.36
N ALA A 149 -11.55 3.35 0.24
CA ALA A 149 -10.42 2.93 1.06
C ALA A 149 -10.73 3.06 2.56
N ALA A 150 -11.32 4.18 2.98
CA ALA A 150 -11.75 4.43 4.36
C ALA A 150 -12.79 3.44 4.87
N THR A 151 -13.75 3.13 4.01
CA THR A 151 -14.87 2.26 4.35
C THR A 151 -14.36 0.84 4.53
N PHE A 152 -13.56 0.33 3.59
CA PHE A 152 -12.97 -0.99 3.69
C PHE A 152 -11.95 -1.12 4.82
N SER A 153 -11.24 -0.06 5.19
CA SER A 153 -10.35 -0.08 6.37
C SER A 153 -11.12 -0.10 7.69
N LYS A 154 -12.33 0.47 7.75
CA LYS A 154 -13.13 0.56 8.98
C LYS A 154 -14.07 -0.62 9.19
N VAL A 155 -14.72 -1.09 8.12
CA VAL A 155 -15.72 -2.17 8.16
C VAL A 155 -15.06 -3.55 8.05
N GLY A 156 -13.88 -3.62 7.44
CA GLY A 156 -13.20 -4.87 7.10
C GLY A 156 -12.21 -5.38 8.13
N GLY A 157 -12.12 -6.71 8.28
CA GLY A 157 -10.99 -7.36 8.93
C GLY A 157 -9.70 -7.31 8.07
N ARG A 158 -8.60 -7.88 8.57
CA ARG A 158 -7.27 -7.85 7.91
C ARG A 158 -7.32 -8.20 6.42
N GLY A 159 -8.08 -9.22 6.04
CA GLY A 159 -8.20 -9.64 4.64
C GLY A 159 -8.85 -8.58 3.75
N VAL A 160 -9.93 -7.94 4.20
CA VAL A 160 -10.63 -6.88 3.46
C VAL A 160 -9.75 -5.64 3.32
N THR A 161 -8.98 -5.30 4.35
CA THR A 161 -8.04 -4.18 4.27
C THR A 161 -6.99 -4.43 3.19
N VAL A 162 -6.36 -5.62 3.18
CA VAL A 162 -5.35 -5.98 2.17
C VAL A 162 -5.97 -6.06 0.77
N ALA A 163 -7.13 -6.71 0.63
CA ALA A 163 -7.72 -7.01 -0.67
C ALA A 163 -8.38 -5.80 -1.33
N LEU A 164 -8.97 -4.88 -0.55
CA LEU A 164 -9.79 -3.77 -1.08
C LEU A 164 -9.31 -2.39 -0.62
N ALA A 165 -8.99 -2.20 0.66
CA ALA A 165 -8.66 -0.87 1.17
C ALA A 165 -7.35 -0.32 0.59
N TYR A 166 -6.29 -1.15 0.56
CA TYR A 166 -5.00 -0.72 -0.03
C TYR A 166 -5.08 -0.47 -1.54
N PRO A 167 -5.71 -1.34 -2.37
CA PRO A 167 -5.98 -1.02 -3.77
C PRO A 167 -6.74 0.28 -3.97
N SER A 168 -7.84 0.51 -3.23
CA SER A 168 -8.58 1.77 -3.34
C SER A 168 -7.74 2.98 -2.92
N ALA A 169 -6.87 2.84 -1.91
CA ALA A 169 -5.95 3.90 -1.51
C ALA A 169 -4.91 4.19 -2.59
N MET A 170 -4.37 3.17 -3.27
CA MET A 170 -3.46 3.37 -4.39
C MET A 170 -4.18 4.04 -5.57
N THR A 171 -5.42 3.65 -5.87
CA THR A 171 -6.23 4.34 -6.89
C THR A 171 -6.44 5.81 -6.55
N ALA A 172 -6.68 6.14 -5.28
CA ALA A 172 -6.81 7.53 -4.83
C ALA A 172 -5.53 8.36 -5.02
N LEU A 173 -4.35 7.72 -5.07
CA LEU A 173 -3.06 8.40 -5.28
C LEU A 173 -2.71 8.53 -6.77
N PHE A 174 -2.86 7.45 -7.54
CA PHE A 174 -2.36 7.39 -8.91
C PHE A 174 -3.36 7.83 -9.97
N LEU A 175 -4.65 7.62 -9.75
CA LEU A 175 -5.67 7.87 -10.77
C LEU A 175 -6.00 9.36 -10.97
N PRO A 176 -6.03 10.23 -9.94
CA PRO A 176 -6.38 11.65 -10.14
C PRO A 176 -5.47 12.41 -11.11
N PRO A 177 -4.13 12.30 -11.06
CA PRO A 177 -3.25 12.96 -12.04
C PRO A 177 -3.50 12.50 -13.48
N VAL A 178 -3.78 11.21 -13.67
CA VAL A 178 -4.06 10.63 -14.99
C VAL A 178 -5.37 11.20 -15.53
N VAL A 179 -6.42 11.21 -14.71
CA VAL A 179 -7.73 11.75 -15.11
C VAL A 179 -7.67 13.25 -15.39
N ALA A 180 -6.89 14.01 -14.63
CA ALA A 180 -6.61 15.41 -14.94
C ALA A 180 -5.93 15.57 -16.30
N ALA A 181 -4.93 14.73 -16.60
CA ALA A 181 -4.21 14.81 -17.86
C ALA A 181 -5.07 14.46 -19.07
N LEU A 182 -6.05 13.56 -18.94
CA LEU A 182 -6.96 13.19 -20.04
C LEU A 182 -7.84 14.33 -20.54
N VAL A 183 -8.06 15.37 -19.71
CA VAL A 183 -8.91 16.51 -20.07
C VAL A 183 -8.11 17.80 -20.19
N THR A 184 -6.78 17.76 -20.03
CA THR A 184 -5.91 18.94 -20.09
C THR A 184 -4.65 18.63 -20.91
N PRO A 185 -4.58 19.12 -22.17
CA PRO A 185 -3.46 18.85 -23.07
C PRO A 185 -2.09 19.26 -22.52
N SER A 186 -2.03 20.32 -21.71
CA SER A 186 -0.76 20.81 -21.13
C SER A 186 -0.13 19.83 -20.11
N LEU A 187 -0.90 18.85 -19.62
CA LEU A 187 -0.42 17.81 -18.71
C LEU A 187 0.06 16.55 -19.45
N HIS A 188 -0.20 16.42 -20.76
CA HIS A 188 0.19 15.24 -21.53
C HIS A 188 1.69 14.93 -21.43
N PRO A 189 2.62 15.90 -21.61
CA PRO A 189 4.05 15.63 -21.58
C PRO A 189 4.58 15.14 -20.22
N TYR A 190 3.84 15.40 -19.15
CA TYR A 190 4.26 15.09 -17.78
C TYR A 190 3.62 13.82 -17.24
N VAL A 191 2.47 13.42 -17.80
CA VAL A 191 1.69 12.29 -17.28
C VAL A 191 1.44 11.24 -18.35
N LEU A 192 0.89 11.60 -19.52
CA LEU A 192 0.50 10.63 -20.55
C LEU A 192 1.71 10.13 -21.34
N ASP A 193 2.62 11.00 -21.75
CA ASP A 193 3.80 10.60 -22.54
C ASP A 193 4.69 9.64 -21.73
N PRO A 194 5.04 9.94 -20.45
CA PRO A 194 5.77 8.98 -19.62
C PRO A 194 4.97 7.71 -19.32
N SER A 195 3.63 7.80 -19.24
CA SER A 195 2.77 6.62 -19.06
C SER A 195 2.81 5.70 -20.28
N TYR A 196 2.87 6.26 -21.49
CA TYR A 196 2.99 5.49 -22.72
C TYR A 196 4.35 4.79 -22.78
N GLU A 197 5.44 5.51 -22.49
CA GLU A 197 6.78 4.93 -22.42
C GLU A 197 6.85 3.79 -21.38
N PHE A 198 6.27 4.01 -20.20
CA PHE A 198 6.17 2.99 -19.17
C PHE A 198 5.36 1.77 -19.65
N ALA A 199 4.23 1.99 -20.33
CA ALA A 199 3.39 0.91 -20.86
C ALA A 199 4.15 0.08 -21.91
N ALA A 200 4.84 0.74 -22.84
CA ALA A 200 5.68 0.08 -23.84
C ALA A 200 6.79 -0.74 -23.16
N TRP A 201 7.50 -0.13 -22.20
CA TRP A 201 8.52 -0.83 -21.42
C TRP A 201 7.96 -2.04 -20.67
N ALA A 202 6.80 -1.91 -20.03
CA ALA A 202 6.16 -2.99 -19.27
C ALA A 202 5.70 -4.14 -20.18
N LEU A 203 5.19 -3.84 -21.37
CA LEU A 203 4.84 -4.84 -22.39
C LEU A 203 6.08 -5.63 -22.83
N ASP A 204 7.20 -4.94 -23.00
CA ASP A 204 8.43 -5.56 -23.52
C ASP A 204 9.23 -6.32 -22.46
N ASN A 205 9.15 -5.92 -21.18
CA ASN A 205 10.01 -6.48 -20.12
C ASN A 205 9.28 -7.33 -19.08
N VAL A 206 8.00 -7.07 -18.84
CA VAL A 206 7.23 -7.75 -17.77
C VAL A 206 6.16 -8.66 -18.37
N LEU A 207 5.42 -8.17 -19.37
CA LEU A 207 4.28 -8.88 -19.97
C LEU A 207 4.64 -9.65 -21.25
N PHE A 208 5.93 -9.79 -21.56
CA PHE A 208 6.39 -10.63 -22.69
C PHE A 208 6.13 -12.12 -22.45
N VAL A 209 5.96 -12.54 -21.20
CA VAL A 209 5.78 -13.95 -20.84
C VAL A 209 4.37 -14.41 -21.21
N GLY A 210 4.28 -15.41 -22.09
CA GLY A 210 3.02 -16.06 -22.42
C GLY A 210 2.13 -15.35 -23.46
N GLY A 211 2.69 -14.44 -24.26
CA GLY A 211 1.97 -13.80 -25.37
C GLY A 211 1.02 -12.66 -24.98
N VAL A 212 1.08 -12.22 -23.72
CA VAL A 212 0.21 -11.16 -23.18
C VAL A 212 0.51 -9.82 -23.85
N ASN A 213 1.78 -9.54 -24.16
CA ASN A 213 2.24 -8.43 -24.98
C ASN A 213 1.47 -8.36 -26.31
N GLU A 214 1.57 -9.40 -27.11
CA GLU A 214 1.00 -9.46 -28.46
C GLU A 214 -0.53 -9.36 -28.41
N TYR A 215 -1.16 -10.02 -27.43
CA TYR A 215 -2.60 -9.91 -27.21
C TYR A 215 -3.01 -8.47 -26.88
N LEU A 216 -2.32 -7.80 -25.96
CA LEU A 216 -2.64 -6.43 -25.56
C LEU A 216 -2.42 -5.45 -26.73
N ARG A 217 -1.32 -5.58 -27.46
CA ARG A 217 -1.03 -4.74 -28.64
C ARG A 217 -2.01 -4.96 -29.80
N ALA A 218 -2.51 -6.19 -29.97
CA ALA A 218 -3.45 -6.51 -31.05
C ALA A 218 -4.90 -6.08 -30.74
N ASN A 219 -5.29 -6.02 -29.47
CA ASN A 219 -6.69 -5.78 -29.08
C ASN A 219 -6.94 -4.41 -28.45
N PHE A 220 -5.91 -3.72 -27.96
CA PHE A 220 -6.06 -2.46 -27.23
C PHE A 220 -5.12 -1.38 -27.74
N GLN A 221 -5.68 -0.19 -27.95
CA GLN A 221 -4.94 1.05 -28.18
C GLN A 221 -4.94 1.89 -26.91
N LEU A 222 -3.76 2.39 -26.54
CA LEU A 222 -3.58 3.17 -25.32
C LEU A 222 -3.96 4.63 -25.58
N GLU A 223 -5.26 4.90 -25.58
CA GLU A 223 -5.83 6.23 -25.82
C GLU A 223 -6.89 6.59 -24.79
N GLY A 224 -6.93 7.87 -24.40
CA GLY A 224 -7.97 8.42 -23.53
C GLY A 224 -8.16 7.61 -22.24
N ALA A 225 -9.38 7.10 -22.02
CA ALA A 225 -9.75 6.32 -20.84
C ALA A 225 -8.90 5.05 -20.64
N ALA A 226 -8.23 4.54 -21.67
CA ALA A 226 -7.32 3.39 -21.54
C ALA A 226 -6.14 3.68 -20.60
N TYR A 227 -5.64 4.92 -20.53
CA TYR A 227 -4.61 5.31 -19.56
C TYR A 227 -5.12 5.19 -18.13
N ALA A 228 -6.36 5.62 -17.87
CA ALA A 228 -6.98 5.50 -16.56
C ALA A 228 -7.21 4.02 -16.19
N ALA A 229 -7.66 3.20 -17.14
CA ALA A 229 -7.83 1.76 -16.94
C ALA A 229 -6.49 1.05 -16.64
N MET A 230 -5.43 1.41 -17.35
CA MET A 230 -4.09 0.89 -17.10
C MET A 230 -3.60 1.22 -15.68
N TRP A 231 -3.65 2.49 -15.29
CA TRP A 231 -3.21 2.92 -13.96
C TRP A 231 -4.08 2.36 -12.83
N PHE A 232 -5.38 2.18 -13.06
CA PHE A 232 -6.26 1.44 -12.17
C PHE A 232 -5.86 -0.05 -12.06
N GLY A 233 -5.53 -0.68 -13.18
CA GLY A 233 -5.02 -2.05 -13.21
C GLY A 233 -3.70 -2.21 -12.45
N ILE A 234 -2.82 -1.20 -12.48
CA ILE A 234 -1.54 -1.17 -11.76
C ILE A 234 -1.73 -0.86 -10.26
N SER A 235 -2.70 -0.01 -9.91
CA SER A 235 -2.93 0.37 -8.51
C SER A 235 -3.37 -0.82 -7.64
N ILE A 236 -4.06 -1.79 -8.22
CA ILE A 236 -4.50 -3.02 -7.54
C ILE A 236 -3.32 -3.87 -7.02
N PRO A 237 -2.40 -4.37 -7.85
CA PRO A 237 -1.27 -5.16 -7.39
C PRO A 237 -0.33 -4.36 -6.47
N LEU A 238 -0.16 -3.05 -6.70
CA LEU A 238 0.57 -2.18 -5.77
C LEU A 238 -0.12 -2.10 -4.41
N GLY A 239 -1.45 -2.00 -4.39
CA GLY A 239 -2.25 -2.04 -3.18
C GLY A 239 -2.07 -3.36 -2.43
N TRP A 240 -2.13 -4.50 -3.12
CA TRP A 240 -1.87 -5.80 -2.50
C TRP A 240 -0.46 -5.92 -1.96
N PHE A 241 0.54 -5.46 -2.71
CA PHE A 241 1.93 -5.45 -2.26
C PHE A 241 2.08 -4.69 -0.93
N LEU A 242 1.58 -3.45 -0.85
CA LEU A 242 1.61 -2.68 0.40
C LEU A 242 0.80 -3.33 1.51
N GLY A 243 -0.38 -3.88 1.19
CA GLY A 243 -1.20 -4.58 2.17
C GLY A 243 -0.52 -5.81 2.77
N ILE A 244 0.17 -6.61 1.94
CA ILE A 244 0.97 -7.76 2.38
C ILE A 244 2.12 -7.29 3.27
N VAL A 245 2.84 -6.25 2.85
CA VAL A 245 3.97 -5.69 3.60
C VAL A 245 3.54 -5.16 4.97
N VAL A 246 2.39 -4.50 5.07
CA VAL A 246 1.84 -4.05 6.36
C VAL A 246 1.30 -5.22 7.18
N ALA A 247 0.67 -6.23 6.56
CA ALA A 247 0.25 -7.43 7.26
C ALA A 247 1.44 -8.19 7.86
N LEU A 248 2.56 -8.24 7.13
CA LEU A 248 3.83 -8.79 7.60
C LEU A 248 4.38 -7.98 8.79
N ALA A 249 4.36 -6.65 8.74
CA ALA A 249 4.73 -5.81 9.87
C ALA A 249 3.87 -6.08 11.12
N ASN A 250 2.56 -6.29 10.94
CA ASN A 250 1.64 -6.64 12.02
C ASN A 250 1.89 -8.05 12.59
N LEU A 251 2.41 -8.98 11.80
CA LEU A 251 2.84 -10.29 12.29
C LEU A 251 4.06 -10.18 13.23
N VAL A 252 5.01 -9.31 12.89
CA VAL A 252 6.25 -9.11 13.67
C VAL A 252 5.97 -8.31 14.94
N ARG A 253 5.28 -7.19 14.81
CA ARG A 253 4.88 -6.32 15.92
C ARG A 253 3.38 -6.11 15.85
N PRO A 254 2.58 -6.96 16.50
CA PRO A 254 1.15 -6.71 16.65
C PRO A 254 0.97 -5.32 17.26
N SER A 255 0.14 -4.50 16.64
CA SER A 255 -0.36 -3.28 17.27
C SER A 255 -1.19 -3.69 18.48
N GLU A 256 -0.88 -3.12 19.65
CA GLU A 256 -1.86 -2.99 20.74
C GLU A 256 -2.91 -1.93 20.36
#